data_AF-A0A4Q2ZDH2-F1
#
_entry.id   AF-A0A4Q2ZDH2-F1
#
_cell.length_a   1.000
_cell.length_b   1.000
_cell.length_c   1.000
_cell.angle_alpha   90.00
_cell.angle_beta   90.00
_cell.angle_gamma   90.00
#
_symmetry.space_group_name_H-M   'P 1'
#
loop_
_entity.id
_entity.type
_entity.pdbx_description
1 polymer ?
#
loop_
_entity_poly.entity_id
_entity_poly.type
_entity_poly.pdbx_seq_one_letter_code
_entity_poly.pdbx_strand_id
1 'polypeptide(L)'
;MLDEIQVLANSPTPAKRQRAERGLACLDQMRSSREMQVSIEDASGVSGDETMTGRLLQVARLLGARLLSTDENLCKVAKLRGLEVLNLDELLDALRPSVTVGEKVRLALVRGGKDEHQGVGYLPDGTMIVVNHAAPKIGTTQDVVVISTLQTSGGQILFAELAGA
;
A
#
# COMPACT_ATOMS: atom_id res chain seq x y z
N MET A 1 -10.76 -20.80 -5.95
CA MET A 1 -9.55 -19.96 -6.09
C MET A 1 -8.47 -20.68 -6.89
N LEU A 2 -8.01 -21.86 -6.45
CA LEU A 2 -7.01 -22.63 -7.21
C LEU A 2 -7.47 -22.93 -8.64
N ASP A 3 -8.75 -23.26 -8.84
CA ASP A 3 -9.32 -23.45 -10.18
C ASP A 3 -9.21 -22.18 -11.05
N GLU A 4 -9.42 -21.00 -10.47
CA GLU A 4 -9.27 -19.74 -11.21
C GLU A 4 -7.82 -19.43 -11.56
N ILE A 5 -6.88 -19.76 -10.65
CA ILE A 5 -5.44 -19.66 -10.94
C ILE A 5 -5.08 -20.61 -12.10
N GLN A 6 -5.64 -21.82 -12.13
CA GLN A 6 -5.43 -22.78 -13.21
C GLN A 6 -6.01 -22.27 -14.54
N VAL A 7 -7.21 -21.66 -14.52
CA VAL A 7 -7.78 -21.01 -15.71
C VAL A 7 -6.90 -19.86 -16.18
N LEU A 8 -6.37 -19.05 -15.26
CA LEU A 8 -5.49 -17.92 -15.56
C LEU A 8 -4.13 -18.37 -16.12
N ALA A 9 -3.58 -19.48 -15.62
CA ALA A 9 -2.36 -20.11 -16.12
C ALA A 9 -2.49 -20.60 -17.57
N ASN A 10 -3.71 -20.96 -17.99
CA ASN A 10 -4.03 -21.36 -19.37
C ASN A 10 -4.51 -20.19 -20.24
N SER A 11 -4.46 -18.95 -19.74
CA SER A 11 -4.94 -17.78 -20.47
C SER A 11 -4.14 -17.55 -21.76
N PRO A 12 -4.77 -17.12 -22.88
CA PRO A 12 -4.03 -16.77 -24.10
C PRO A 12 -3.11 -15.56 -23.90
N THR A 13 -3.38 -14.72 -22.90
CA THR A 13 -2.59 -13.52 -22.59
C THR A 13 -1.33 -13.86 -21.78
N PRO A 14 -0.11 -13.60 -22.29
CA PRO A 14 1.14 -13.90 -21.57
C PRO A 14 1.22 -13.30 -20.16
N ALA A 15 0.79 -12.04 -20.00
CA ALA A 15 0.80 -11.36 -18.70
C ALA A 15 -0.11 -12.05 -17.65
N LYS A 16 -1.24 -12.62 -18.08
CA LYS A 16 -2.14 -13.37 -17.20
C LYS A 16 -1.49 -14.68 -16.75
N ARG A 17 -0.86 -15.42 -17.68
CA ARG A 17 -0.13 -16.66 -17.35
C ARG A 17 1.01 -16.40 -16.37
N GLN A 18 1.85 -15.39 -16.65
CA GLN A 18 2.95 -15.02 -15.76
C GLN A 18 2.45 -14.63 -14.36
N ARG A 19 1.30 -13.94 -14.26
CA ARG A 19 0.69 -13.61 -12.97
C ARG A 19 0.23 -14.88 -12.22
N ALA A 20 -0.36 -15.84 -12.92
CA ALA A 20 -0.79 -17.11 -12.34
C ALA A 20 0.41 -17.95 -11.84
N GLU A 21 1.45 -18.09 -12.68
CA GLU A 21 2.69 -18.79 -12.34
C GLU A 21 3.34 -18.21 -11.09
N ARG A 22 3.43 -16.87 -11.00
CA ARG A 22 3.92 -16.19 -9.80
C ARG A 22 3.06 -16.46 -8.57
N GLY A 23 1.73 -16.47 -8.73
CA GLY A 23 0.80 -16.80 -7.65
C GLY A 23 1.01 -18.21 -7.11
N LEU A 24 1.15 -19.21 -7.99
CA LEU A 24 1.44 -20.60 -7.61
C LEU A 24 2.80 -20.72 -6.91
N ALA A 25 3.84 -20.10 -7.46
CA ALA A 25 5.17 -20.11 -6.84
C ALA A 25 5.15 -19.50 -5.42
N CYS A 26 4.39 -18.43 -5.20
CA CYS A 26 4.20 -17.86 -3.87
C CYS A 26 3.47 -18.84 -2.94
N LEU A 27 2.40 -19.51 -3.40
CA LEU A 27 1.67 -20.49 -2.59
C LEU A 27 2.57 -21.69 -2.20
N ASP A 28 3.41 -22.17 -3.11
CA ASP A 28 4.37 -23.25 -2.83
C ASP A 28 5.43 -22.82 -1.80
N GLN A 29 5.92 -21.59 -1.91
CA GLN A 29 6.84 -21.01 -0.92
C GLN A 29 6.17 -20.88 0.46
N MET A 30 4.93 -20.38 0.48
CA MET A 30 4.13 -20.26 1.70
C MET A 30 3.91 -21.62 2.38
N ARG A 31 3.58 -22.65 1.60
CA ARG A 31 3.37 -24.02 2.08
C ARG A 31 4.66 -24.67 2.61
N SER A 32 5.81 -24.31 2.06
CA SER A 32 7.12 -24.84 2.46
C SER A 32 7.72 -24.10 3.68
N SER A 33 7.11 -22.98 4.08
CA SER A 33 7.57 -22.20 5.24
C SER A 33 7.28 -22.92 6.55
N ARG A 34 8.24 -22.88 7.49
CA ARG A 34 8.04 -23.38 8.86
C ARG A 34 7.33 -22.37 9.77
N GLU A 35 7.24 -21.12 9.33
CA GLU A 35 6.68 -20.01 10.11
C GLU A 35 5.17 -19.87 9.93
N MET A 36 4.59 -20.57 8.95
CA MET A 36 3.17 -20.45 8.60
C MET A 36 2.58 -21.81 8.25
N GLN A 37 1.40 -22.07 8.79
CA GLN A 37 0.59 -23.22 8.40
C GLN A 37 -0.33 -22.83 7.24
N VAL A 38 -0.30 -23.60 6.16
CA VAL A 38 -1.18 -23.41 4.99
C VAL A 38 -2.06 -24.63 4.83
N SER A 39 -3.38 -24.45 4.87
CA SER A 39 -4.38 -25.45 4.49
C SER A 39 -5.11 -25.01 3.21
N ILE A 40 -5.60 -25.99 2.45
CA ILE A 40 -6.46 -25.76 1.30
C ILE A 40 -7.85 -26.23 1.73
N GLU A 41 -8.78 -25.30 1.84
CA GLU A 41 -10.17 -25.58 2.20
C GLU A 41 -11.00 -25.83 0.95
N ASP A 42 -11.70 -26.96 0.91
CA ASP A 42 -12.68 -27.22 -0.13
C ASP A 42 -13.98 -26.48 0.22
N ALA A 43 -14.27 -25.46 -0.60
CA ALA A 43 -15.45 -24.61 -0.45
C ALA A 43 -16.67 -25.13 -1.24
N SER A 44 -16.61 -26.33 -1.81
CA SER A 44 -17.73 -26.91 -2.54
C SER A 44 -18.95 -27.11 -1.63
N GLY A 45 -20.11 -26.62 -2.07
CA GLY A 45 -21.36 -26.71 -1.30
C GLY A 45 -21.44 -25.83 -0.04
N VAL A 46 -20.45 -24.97 0.21
CA VAL A 46 -20.37 -24.13 1.42
C VAL A 46 -21.31 -22.92 1.37
N SER A 47 -21.68 -22.42 0.19
CA SER A 47 -22.59 -21.29 0.00
C SER A 47 -23.69 -21.58 -1.01
N GLY A 48 -24.90 -21.04 -0.77
CA GLY A 48 -25.95 -20.98 -1.80
C GLY A 48 -25.69 -19.91 -2.88
N ASP A 49 -24.69 -19.05 -2.64
CA ASP A 49 -24.14 -18.12 -3.62
C ASP A 49 -22.95 -18.80 -4.32
N GLU A 50 -23.14 -19.23 -5.56
CA GLU A 50 -22.13 -19.94 -6.33
C GLU A 50 -20.97 -19.04 -6.79
N THR A 51 -21.08 -17.72 -6.61
CA THR A 51 -20.01 -16.78 -6.97
C THR A 51 -18.78 -16.96 -6.09
N MET A 52 -17.60 -16.67 -6.64
CA MET A 52 -16.34 -16.74 -5.89
C MET A 52 -16.38 -15.86 -4.64
N THR A 53 -16.90 -14.63 -4.77
CA THR A 53 -17.12 -13.70 -3.65
C THR A 53 -17.98 -14.32 -2.57
N GLY A 54 -19.14 -14.89 -2.94
CA GLY A 54 -20.04 -15.55 -2.00
C GLY A 54 -19.34 -16.67 -1.22
N ARG A 55 -18.60 -17.53 -1.92
CA ARG A 55 -17.82 -18.63 -1.30
C ARG A 55 -16.75 -18.10 -0.35
N LEU A 56 -15.94 -17.11 -0.75
CA LEU A 56 -14.87 -16.55 0.07
C LEU A 56 -15.41 -15.95 1.38
N LEU A 57 -16.50 -15.17 1.30
CA LEU A 57 -17.13 -14.57 2.47
C LEU A 57 -17.72 -15.63 3.40
N GLN A 58 -18.36 -16.65 2.85
CA GLN A 58 -18.99 -17.71 3.63
C GLN A 58 -17.96 -18.59 4.33
N VAL A 59 -16.89 -18.99 3.63
CA VAL A 59 -15.78 -19.76 4.21
C VAL A 59 -15.10 -18.97 5.32
N ALA A 60 -14.75 -17.70 5.08
CA ALA A 60 -14.15 -16.85 6.11
C ALA A 60 -15.04 -16.76 7.36
N ARG A 61 -16.35 -16.63 7.18
CA ARG A 61 -17.31 -16.61 8.28
C ARG A 61 -17.35 -17.92 9.07
N LEU A 62 -17.43 -19.06 8.38
CA LEU A 62 -17.52 -20.37 9.03
C LEU A 62 -16.25 -20.71 9.82
N LEU A 63 -15.09 -20.30 9.31
CA LEU A 63 -13.80 -20.50 9.96
C LEU A 63 -13.51 -19.47 11.05
N GLY A 64 -14.34 -18.41 11.19
CA GLY A 64 -14.02 -17.26 12.04
C GLY A 64 -12.72 -16.57 11.63
N ALA A 65 -12.37 -16.65 10.34
CA ALA A 65 -11.12 -16.16 9.79
C ALA A 65 -11.23 -14.71 9.30
N ARG A 66 -10.08 -14.02 9.24
CA ARG A 66 -9.96 -12.69 8.65
C ARG A 66 -9.76 -12.84 7.14
N LEU A 67 -10.39 -11.98 6.34
CA LEU A 67 -10.23 -11.97 4.90
C LEU A 67 -9.05 -11.07 4.51
N LEU A 68 -8.06 -11.60 3.80
CA LEU A 68 -6.97 -10.82 3.19
C LEU A 68 -7.26 -10.61 1.70
N SER A 69 -7.28 -9.36 1.23
CA SER A 69 -7.55 -9.05 -0.18
C SER A 69 -6.95 -7.71 -0.61
N THR A 70 -6.76 -7.53 -1.92
CA THR A 70 -6.51 -6.23 -2.59
C THR A 70 -7.74 -5.73 -3.35
N ASP A 71 -8.84 -6.50 -3.38
CA ASP A 71 -10.08 -6.10 -4.05
C ASP A 71 -10.94 -5.24 -3.11
N GLU A 72 -11.01 -3.94 -3.41
CA GLU A 72 -11.73 -2.96 -2.60
C GLU A 72 -13.23 -3.27 -2.49
N ASN A 73 -13.86 -3.80 -3.54
CA ASN A 73 -15.28 -4.14 -3.52
C ASN A 73 -15.54 -5.35 -2.64
N LEU A 74 -14.71 -6.39 -2.74
CA LEU A 74 -14.78 -7.55 -1.86
C LEU A 74 -14.57 -7.13 -0.39
N CYS A 75 -13.58 -6.27 -0.13
CA CYS A 75 -13.32 -5.72 1.19
C CYS A 75 -14.53 -4.96 1.76
N LYS A 76 -15.17 -4.09 0.97
CA LYS A 76 -16.38 -3.34 1.39
C LYS A 76 -17.53 -4.27 1.73
N VAL A 77 -17.82 -5.26 0.87
CA VAL A 77 -18.90 -6.23 1.10
C VAL A 77 -18.61 -7.09 2.33
N ALA A 78 -17.36 -7.52 2.52
CA ALA A 78 -16.95 -8.30 3.70
C ALA A 78 -17.15 -7.52 5.01
N LYS A 79 -16.70 -6.26 5.05
CA LYS A 79 -16.90 -5.35 6.20
C LYS A 79 -18.39 -5.17 6.51
N LEU A 80 -19.25 -4.98 5.49
CA LEU A 80 -20.71 -4.89 5.67
C LEU A 80 -21.35 -6.16 6.23
N ARG A 81 -20.76 -7.33 5.98
CA ARG A 81 -21.20 -8.62 6.55
C ARG A 81 -20.58 -8.94 7.91
N GLY A 82 -19.87 -7.97 8.51
CA GLY A 82 -19.26 -8.10 9.83
C GLY A 82 -18.01 -8.96 9.87
N LEU A 83 -17.37 -9.21 8.72
CA LEU A 83 -16.10 -9.91 8.67
C LEU A 83 -14.95 -8.94 8.89
N GLU A 84 -13.93 -9.40 9.61
CA GLU A 84 -12.65 -8.70 9.68
C GLU A 84 -11.92 -8.83 8.35
N VAL A 85 -11.38 -7.70 7.88
CA VAL A 85 -10.67 -7.63 6.61
C VAL A 85 -9.31 -6.99 6.82
N LEU A 86 -8.27 -7.61 6.26
CA LEU A 86 -6.96 -7.02 6.06
C LEU A 86 -6.85 -6.65 4.58
N ASN A 87 -6.83 -5.35 4.29
CA ASN A 87 -6.58 -4.87 2.93
C ASN A 87 -5.08 -4.61 2.76
N LEU A 88 -4.46 -5.27 1.79
CA LEU A 88 -3.01 -5.16 1.59
C LEU A 88 -2.60 -3.75 1.14
N ASP A 89 -3.46 -3.04 0.41
CA ASP A 89 -3.19 -1.66 0.00
C ASP A 89 -3.26 -0.70 1.20
N GLU A 90 -4.24 -0.89 2.10
CA GLU A 90 -4.33 -0.15 3.37
C GLU A 90 -3.09 -0.42 4.26
N LEU A 91 -2.59 -1.67 4.26
CA LEU A 91 -1.38 -2.03 4.99
C LEU A 91 -0.13 -1.36 4.39
N LEU A 92 0.01 -1.34 3.06
CA LEU A 92 1.13 -0.67 2.40
C LEU A 92 1.15 0.82 2.70
N ASP A 93 -0.01 1.47 2.71
CA ASP A 93 -0.13 2.88 3.09
C ASP A 93 0.23 3.11 4.57
N ALA A 94 -0.20 2.22 5.48
CA ALA A 94 0.14 2.30 6.90
C ALA A 94 1.63 2.08 7.20
N LEU A 95 2.33 1.35 6.32
CA LEU A 95 3.77 1.12 6.43
C LEU A 95 4.62 2.24 5.82
N ARG A 96 4.02 3.24 5.15
CA ARG A 96 4.78 4.36 4.61
C ARG A 96 5.40 5.16 5.76
N PRO A 97 6.70 5.50 5.67
CA PRO A 97 7.31 6.44 6.61
C PRO A 97 6.48 7.73 6.62
N SER A 98 5.98 8.12 7.78
CA SER A 98 5.24 9.38 7.92
C SER A 98 6.14 10.40 8.59
N VAL A 99 6.53 11.42 7.83
CA VAL A 99 7.08 12.63 8.45
C VAL A 99 5.91 13.46 8.94
N THR A 100 5.97 13.82 10.22
CA THR A 100 4.88 14.52 10.93
C THR A 100 5.18 16.00 11.13
N VAL A 101 4.14 16.79 11.36
CA VAL A 101 4.30 18.21 11.70
C VAL A 101 5.08 18.34 13.01
N GLY A 102 6.08 19.23 13.03
CA GLY A 102 7.01 19.44 14.14
C GLY A 102 8.29 18.60 14.04
N GLU A 103 8.37 17.66 13.11
CA GLU A 103 9.56 16.83 12.93
C GLU A 103 10.70 17.61 12.27
N LYS A 104 11.91 17.39 12.78
CA LYS A 104 13.14 17.95 12.22
C LYS A 104 13.70 17.00 11.17
N VAL A 105 13.86 17.49 9.95
CA VAL A 105 14.38 16.73 8.82
C VAL A 105 15.65 17.39 8.32
N ARG A 106 16.70 16.59 8.11
CA ARG A 106 17.90 17.05 7.42
C ARG A 106 17.73 16.88 5.93
N LEU A 107 17.56 17.98 5.20
CA LEU A 107 17.09 17.99 3.81
C LEU A 107 18.10 18.67 2.89
N ALA A 108 18.47 17.98 1.80
CA ALA A 108 19.19 18.60 0.70
C ALA A 108 18.23 19.43 -0.16
N LEU A 109 18.50 20.74 -0.28
CA LEU A 109 17.73 21.64 -1.12
C LEU A 109 18.26 21.56 -2.55
N VAL A 110 17.47 21.03 -3.47
CA VAL A 110 17.93 20.69 -4.84
C VAL A 110 17.46 21.68 -5.89
N ARG A 111 16.33 22.36 -5.70
CA ARG A 111 15.79 23.33 -6.66
C ARG A 111 14.91 24.40 -5.99
N GLY A 112 14.57 25.44 -6.75
CA GLY A 112 13.60 26.45 -6.33
C GLY A 112 12.17 25.89 -6.27
N GLY A 113 11.36 26.43 -5.36
CA GLY A 113 9.94 26.13 -5.26
C GLY A 113 9.07 26.91 -6.24
N LYS A 114 7.77 26.93 -5.96
CA LYS A 114 6.81 27.66 -6.80
C LYS A 114 7.00 29.17 -6.61
N ASP A 115 7.21 29.60 -5.38
CA ASP A 115 7.45 30.99 -5.03
C ASP A 115 8.96 31.26 -4.92
N GLU A 116 9.41 32.47 -5.26
CA GLU A 116 10.84 32.81 -5.37
C GLU A 116 11.64 32.61 -4.07
N HIS A 117 10.97 32.65 -2.92
CA HIS A 117 11.58 32.48 -1.61
C HIS A 117 11.70 31.00 -1.18
N GLN A 118 11.13 30.06 -1.95
CA GLN A 118 11.07 28.65 -1.59
C GLN A 118 12.26 27.85 -2.13
N GLY A 119 12.70 26.90 -1.32
CA GLY A 119 13.55 25.78 -1.76
C GLY A 119 12.77 24.48 -1.73
N VAL A 120 13.18 23.49 -2.54
CA VAL A 120 12.57 22.16 -2.60
C VAL A 120 13.63 21.09 -2.38
N GLY A 121 13.31 20.13 -1.53
CA GLY A 121 14.05 18.88 -1.37
C GLY A 121 13.11 17.68 -1.43
N TYR A 122 13.70 16.49 -1.38
CA TYR A 122 12.95 15.24 -1.43
C TYR A 122 13.43 14.29 -0.33
N LEU A 123 12.48 13.58 0.29
CA LEU A 123 12.79 12.43 1.14
C LEU A 123 13.25 11.24 0.29
N PRO A 124 13.90 10.22 0.90
CA PRO A 124 14.34 9.02 0.17
C PRO A 124 13.22 8.26 -0.55
N ASP A 125 11.99 8.37 -0.07
CA ASP A 125 10.79 7.77 -0.68
C ASP A 125 10.19 8.60 -1.83
N GLY A 126 10.78 9.77 -2.14
CA GLY A 126 10.33 10.68 -3.18
C GLY A 126 9.33 11.75 -2.72
N THR A 127 8.94 11.77 -1.45
CA THR A 127 8.05 12.81 -0.90
C THR A 127 8.70 14.19 -1.03
N MET A 128 7.98 15.14 -1.64
CA MET A 128 8.48 16.48 -1.87
C MET A 128 8.31 17.34 -0.61
N ILE A 129 9.39 18.00 -0.18
CA ILE A 129 9.37 18.99 0.90
C ILE A 129 9.67 20.37 0.33
N VAL A 130 8.73 21.30 0.49
CA VAL A 130 8.85 22.71 0.14
C VAL A 130 9.23 23.49 1.40
N VAL A 131 10.35 24.19 1.38
CA VAL A 131 10.90 24.92 2.52
C VAL A 131 10.81 26.43 2.26
N ASN A 132 10.12 27.14 3.14
CA ASN A 132 10.01 28.59 3.05
C ASN A 132 11.32 29.29 3.42
N HIS A 133 11.59 30.43 2.76
CA HIS A 133 12.80 31.25 2.93
C HIS A 133 14.13 30.50 2.68
N ALA A 134 14.08 29.40 1.91
CA ALA A 134 15.21 28.51 1.69
C ALA A 134 15.86 28.68 0.30
N ALA A 135 15.32 29.52 -0.57
CA ALA A 135 15.89 29.81 -1.89
C ALA A 135 17.40 30.16 -1.87
N PRO A 136 17.92 31.01 -0.97
CA PRO A 136 19.36 31.31 -0.93
C PRO A 136 20.22 30.16 -0.38
N LYS A 137 19.61 29.06 0.07
CA LYS A 137 20.30 27.87 0.59
C LYS A 137 20.23 26.67 -0.38
N ILE A 138 19.68 26.85 -1.58
CA ILE A 138 19.67 25.81 -2.63
C ILE A 138 21.10 25.34 -2.93
N GLY A 139 21.28 24.03 -3.10
CA GLY A 139 22.59 23.38 -3.28
C GLY A 139 23.24 22.96 -1.96
N THR A 140 22.62 23.24 -0.81
CA THR A 140 23.13 22.86 0.51
C THR A 140 22.14 21.95 1.25
N THR A 141 22.62 21.27 2.29
CA THR A 141 21.77 20.49 3.21
C THR A 141 21.46 21.34 4.43
N GLN A 142 20.17 21.47 4.76
CA GLN A 142 19.67 22.26 5.88
C GLN A 142 18.84 21.40 6.82
N ASP A 143 18.86 21.72 8.11
CA ASP A 143 17.87 21.19 9.04
C ASP A 143 16.60 22.03 8.91
N VAL A 144 15.47 21.36 8.70
CA VAL A 144 14.16 22.00 8.50
C VAL A 144 13.13 21.40 9.44
N VAL A 145 12.13 22.18 9.82
CA VAL A 145 11.01 21.72 10.65
C VAL A 145 9.76 21.68 9.78
N VAL A 146 9.10 20.54 9.71
CA VAL A 146 7.83 20.42 8.97
C VAL A 146 6.73 21.18 9.69
N ILE A 147 6.08 22.11 9.00
CA ILE A 147 5.02 22.97 9.53
C ILE A 147 3.62 22.53 9.11
N SER A 148 3.48 21.92 7.93
CA SER A 148 2.18 21.43 7.44
C SER A 148 2.34 20.38 6.34
N THR A 149 1.25 19.67 6.06
CA THR A 149 1.18 18.67 5.01
C THR A 149 0.04 19.03 4.04
N LEU A 150 0.21 18.73 2.76
CA LEU A 150 -0.79 18.92 1.72
C LEU A 150 -0.90 17.66 0.87
N GLN A 151 -2.08 17.06 0.86
CA GLN A 151 -2.37 15.94 -0.02
C GLN A 151 -2.77 16.47 -1.40
N THR A 152 -2.15 15.95 -2.46
CA THR A 152 -2.49 16.24 -3.85
C THR A 152 -2.80 14.94 -4.61
N SER A 153 -3.37 15.04 -5.80
CA SER A 153 -3.56 13.87 -6.69
C SER A 153 -2.25 13.18 -7.09
N GLY A 154 -1.12 13.90 -7.04
CA GLY A 154 0.22 13.38 -7.32
C GLY A 154 0.98 12.86 -6.09
N GLY A 155 0.35 12.86 -4.90
CA GLY A 155 0.97 12.43 -3.65
C GLY A 155 0.97 13.51 -2.57
N GLN A 156 1.68 13.22 -1.48
CA GLN A 156 1.82 14.12 -0.33
C GLN A 156 2.96 15.11 -0.55
N ILE A 157 2.71 16.38 -0.24
CA ILE A 157 3.72 17.44 -0.20
C ILE A 157 3.84 17.90 1.26
N LEU A 158 5.06 18.07 1.74
CA LEU A 158 5.35 18.62 3.06
C LEU A 158 5.80 20.07 2.92
N PHE A 159 5.34 20.94 3.81
CA PHE A 159 5.84 22.30 3.93
C PHE A 159 6.66 22.41 5.20
N ALA A 160 7.79 23.10 5.11
CA ALA A 160 8.74 23.23 6.20
C ALA A 160 9.34 24.64 6.28
N GLU A 161 9.98 24.94 7.40
CA GLU A 161 10.81 26.13 7.61
C GLU A 161 12.22 25.74 8.03
N LEU A 162 13.19 26.64 7.83
CA LEU A 162 14.56 26.42 8.31
C LEU A 162 14.56 26.31 9.85
N ALA A 163 15.22 25.28 10.38
CA ALA A 163 15.30 25.09 11.81
C ALA A 163 16.14 26.23 12.44
N GLY A 164 15.50 27.04 13.29
CA GLY A 164 16.15 28.16 13.98
C GLY A 164 16.06 29.51 13.25
N ALA A 165 15.15 29.65 12.29
CA ALA A 165 14.69 30.94 11.78
C ALA A 165 13.66 31.58 12.73
#